data_AF-A0A8D8BXR8-F1
#
_entry.id   AF-A0A8D8BXR8-F1
#
_cell.length_a   1.000
_cell.length_b   1.000
_cell.length_c   1.000
_cell.angle_alpha   90.00
_cell.angle_beta   90.00
_cell.angle_gamma   90.00
#
_symmetry.space_group_name_H-M   'P 1'
#
loop_
_entity.id
_entity.type
_entity.pdbx_description
1 polymer ?
#
loop_
_entity_poly.entity_id
_entity_poly.type
_entity_poly.pdbx_seq_one_letter_code
_entity_poly.pdbx_strand_id
1 'polypeptide(L)'
;PTLSDLNGPGIDLKPNIVGGKFPSVEHYLEVHLNLLREDFMIPLREGIRHFQAHCERSSEDEPFYGDSIRVHRCVQLLLPGSVNRRSAKEELVIVDLDPHDRGRYQKLALQNSKRLMHGSMVCLTSSPQFEDLIVAIISHRDNEQLYNGYVCVEIIKMENINDIFKRDLFMIESEIFFEPYHHVFNVLKNLRADTFPLKSYIVDTQPQQQSPDYVSRDRRALFTHRGQQFNAKVPSEWPESGAPIGLNPSQYNAFKLALTRKFALIQGPPGTGKTYIGQEIISALVANTDHQILLICLTNHALDQFLCGVLNYTTSLVRMGSQSKHSTLDSYNVKQLNEDVLIDKRLRTCYYNTKQEYLKLMEEFEALQKNGTTEQIFKCLNLLQQTSRRIHELNQLSNYEFVKNIRVIGMTTTFAARNHTLLQLLRTPIVLIEEAAEVLESHLVATLTPATEHCILIGDHFQLRPTTSVYALSRQYQLDISLFERMIRNNVNAACLSVQHRMRPELADLIRPGIYAQLTDHETVGERPKVRGMRRNLFFFTHNVPEDSGPSRDEEKSKRNSYECKFLLGLCEYLVAQGYGPEDIVILTAYNGQMLHLVQ
;
A
#
# COMPACT_ATOMS: atom_id res chain seq x y z
N PRO A 1 -10.16 15.64 6.97
CA PRO A 1 -11.52 16.21 6.89
C PRO A 1 -11.65 17.48 7.75
N THR A 2 -12.50 18.41 7.34
CA THR A 2 -12.97 19.56 8.13
C THR A 2 -14.50 19.49 8.23
N LEU A 3 -15.13 20.26 9.11
CA LEU A 3 -16.60 20.37 9.13
C LEU A 3 -17.16 20.82 7.78
N SER A 4 -16.47 21.75 7.10
CA SER A 4 -16.83 22.16 5.74
C SER A 4 -16.66 21.02 4.72
N ASP A 5 -15.70 20.12 4.92
CA ASP A 5 -15.50 18.99 4.00
C ASP A 5 -16.61 17.95 4.17
N LEU A 6 -17.15 17.80 5.38
CA LEU A 6 -18.22 16.84 5.68
C LEU A 6 -19.59 17.40 5.25
N ASN A 7 -19.85 18.67 5.54
CA ASN A 7 -21.14 19.31 5.31
C ASN A 7 -21.24 20.02 3.95
N GLY A 8 -20.12 20.32 3.31
CA GLY A 8 -20.06 21.09 2.07
C GLY A 8 -20.41 20.28 0.80
N PRO A 9 -20.71 20.99 -0.30
CA PRO A 9 -20.95 20.36 -1.60
C PRO A 9 -19.71 19.63 -2.11
N GLY A 10 -19.89 18.73 -3.08
CA GLY A 10 -18.78 18.10 -3.80
C GLY A 10 -17.91 19.13 -4.51
N ILE A 11 -16.62 18.84 -4.64
CA ILE A 11 -15.72 19.65 -5.46
C ILE A 11 -16.06 19.41 -6.94
N ASP A 12 -15.97 20.45 -7.78
CA ASP A 12 -16.03 20.26 -9.23
C ASP A 12 -14.75 19.55 -9.70
N LEU A 13 -14.89 18.28 -10.07
CA LEU A 13 -13.79 17.40 -10.38
C LEU A 13 -13.40 17.50 -11.86
N LYS A 14 -12.10 17.47 -12.13
CA LYS A 14 -11.55 17.35 -13.48
C LYS A 14 -11.14 15.88 -13.73
N PRO A 15 -11.41 15.33 -14.92
CA PRO A 15 -11.00 13.97 -15.25
C PRO A 15 -9.47 13.87 -15.37
N ASN A 16 -8.95 12.69 -15.06
CA ASN A 16 -7.55 12.34 -15.31
C ASN A 16 -7.26 12.38 -16.81
N ILE A 17 -6.17 13.04 -17.21
CA ILE A 17 -5.75 13.08 -18.62
C ILE A 17 -4.96 11.82 -18.93
N VAL A 18 -5.62 10.84 -19.53
CA VAL A 18 -5.01 9.54 -19.86
C VAL A 18 -4.27 9.52 -21.21
N GLY A 19 -4.53 10.50 -22.08
CA GLY A 19 -3.93 10.64 -23.40
C GLY A 19 -3.40 12.05 -23.61
N GLY A 20 -2.15 12.16 -24.01
CA GLY A 20 -1.42 13.41 -24.15
C GLY A 20 -0.85 13.94 -22.84
N LYS A 21 -0.30 15.15 -22.93
CA LYS A 21 0.33 15.86 -21.81
C LYS A 21 -0.67 16.59 -20.94
N PHE A 22 -0.29 16.79 -19.68
CA PHE A 22 -0.95 17.76 -18.81
C PHE A 22 -0.53 19.20 -19.18
N PRO A 23 -1.40 20.21 -18.98
CA PRO A 23 -1.07 21.61 -19.25
C PRO A 23 0.13 22.13 -18.44
N SER A 24 0.19 21.74 -17.15
CA SER A 24 1.27 22.10 -16.24
C SER A 24 1.34 21.11 -15.08
N VAL A 25 2.39 21.25 -14.25
CA VAL A 25 2.52 20.47 -13.00
C VAL A 25 1.40 20.82 -12.03
N GLU A 26 1.00 22.09 -11.94
CA GLU A 26 -0.08 22.55 -11.07
C GLU A 26 -1.40 21.93 -11.48
N HIS A 27 -1.70 21.85 -12.78
CA HIS A 27 -2.91 21.16 -13.27
C HIS A 27 -2.87 19.66 -12.95
N TYR A 28 -1.71 19.02 -13.13
CA TYR A 28 -1.53 17.61 -12.76
C TYR A 28 -1.84 17.39 -11.27
N LEU A 29 -1.24 18.20 -10.40
CA LEU A 29 -1.42 18.10 -8.95
C LEU A 29 -2.87 18.41 -8.54
N GLU A 30 -3.50 19.42 -9.13
CA GLU A 30 -4.90 19.76 -8.88
C GLU A 30 -5.84 18.56 -9.16
N VAL A 31 -5.71 17.95 -10.34
CA VAL A 31 -6.52 16.78 -10.74
C VAL A 31 -6.33 15.63 -9.75
N HIS A 32 -5.09 15.21 -9.52
CA HIS A 32 -4.83 14.05 -8.68
C HIS A 32 -5.11 14.28 -7.19
N LEU A 33 -4.86 15.48 -6.65
CA LEU A 33 -5.21 15.81 -5.26
C LEU A 33 -6.72 15.81 -5.04
N ASN A 34 -7.48 16.40 -5.97
CA ASN A 34 -8.95 16.47 -5.84
C ASN A 34 -9.59 15.08 -5.99
N LEU A 35 -9.16 14.29 -6.99
CA LEU A 35 -9.65 12.93 -7.16
C LEU A 35 -9.30 12.03 -5.98
N LEU A 36 -8.06 12.09 -5.48
CA LEU A 36 -7.63 11.30 -4.31
C LEU A 36 -8.40 11.71 -3.04
N ARG A 37 -8.64 13.01 -2.87
CA ARG A 37 -9.45 13.52 -1.75
C ARG A 37 -10.87 13.01 -1.82
N GLU A 38 -11.51 13.08 -2.99
CA GLU A 38 -12.91 12.70 -3.13
C GLU A 38 -13.13 11.18 -3.12
N ASP A 39 -12.15 10.39 -3.56
CA ASP A 39 -12.20 8.93 -3.41
C ASP A 39 -12.30 8.50 -1.95
N PHE A 40 -11.68 9.26 -1.04
CA PHE A 40 -11.85 9.06 0.40
C PHE A 40 -13.08 9.76 0.99
N MET A 41 -13.36 11.00 0.57
CA MET A 41 -14.37 11.85 1.21
C MET A 41 -15.80 11.55 0.80
N ILE A 42 -16.07 11.09 -0.43
CA ILE A 42 -17.44 10.77 -0.88
C ILE A 42 -18.07 9.68 0.01
N PRO A 43 -17.44 8.50 0.22
CA PRO A 43 -18.07 7.43 1.00
C PRO A 43 -18.24 7.82 2.47
N LEU A 44 -17.31 8.62 3.02
CA LEU A 44 -17.42 9.15 4.37
C LEU A 44 -18.62 10.11 4.50
N ARG A 45 -18.79 11.05 3.55
CA ARG A 45 -19.92 11.99 3.55
C ARG A 45 -21.26 11.29 3.38
N GLU A 46 -21.36 10.37 2.43
CA GLU A 46 -22.58 9.60 2.19
C GLU A 46 -22.94 8.74 3.41
N GLY A 47 -21.95 8.07 4.00
CA GLY A 47 -22.12 7.32 5.23
C GLY A 47 -22.65 8.18 6.39
N ILE A 48 -22.08 9.37 6.59
CA ILE A 48 -22.53 10.31 7.64
C ILE A 48 -23.95 10.80 7.38
N ARG A 49 -24.31 11.15 6.14
CA ARG A 49 -25.67 11.56 5.79
C ARG A 49 -26.69 10.45 6.04
N HIS A 50 -26.34 9.20 5.71
CA HIS A 50 -27.19 8.05 6.00
C HIS A 50 -27.35 7.84 7.50
N PHE A 51 -26.29 8.02 8.28
CA PHE A 51 -26.35 7.96 9.74
C PHE A 51 -27.25 9.05 10.33
N GLN A 52 -27.11 10.29 9.87
CA GLN A 52 -27.97 11.41 10.27
C GLN A 52 -29.45 11.12 9.99
N ALA A 53 -29.77 10.67 8.76
CA ALA A 53 -31.13 10.31 8.39
C ALA A 53 -31.69 9.12 9.18
N HIS A 54 -30.84 8.20 9.62
CA HIS A 54 -31.23 7.10 10.50
C HIS A 54 -31.56 7.61 11.92
N CYS A 55 -30.74 8.49 12.50
CA CYS A 55 -31.01 9.10 13.80
C CYS A 55 -32.31 9.92 13.84
N GLU A 56 -32.74 10.49 12.72
CA GLU A 56 -34.03 11.21 12.63
C GLU A 56 -35.26 10.28 12.61
N ARG A 57 -35.08 9.00 12.24
CA ARG A 57 -36.19 8.05 11.98
C ARG A 57 -36.30 6.91 12.98
N SER A 58 -35.18 6.52 13.61
CA SER A 58 -35.07 5.36 14.50
C SER A 58 -35.01 5.77 15.97
N SER A 59 -35.36 4.85 16.88
CA SER A 59 -35.13 5.05 18.32
C SER A 59 -33.63 5.12 18.64
N GLU A 60 -33.24 5.83 19.70
CA GLU A 60 -31.84 6.07 20.06
C GLU A 60 -30.99 4.79 20.19
N ASP A 61 -31.61 3.67 20.56
CA ASP A 61 -30.93 2.38 20.77
C ASP A 61 -30.76 1.52 19.50
N GLU A 62 -31.33 1.91 18.35
CA GLU A 62 -31.22 1.08 17.15
C GLU A 62 -29.79 1.15 16.55
N PRO A 63 -29.13 0.01 16.28
CA PRO A 63 -27.81 0.01 15.66
C PRO A 63 -27.88 0.47 14.20
N PHE A 64 -26.94 1.33 13.82
CA PHE A 64 -26.78 1.76 12.44
C PHE A 64 -25.87 0.80 11.67
N TYR A 65 -26.38 0.27 10.56
CA TYR A 65 -25.62 -0.52 9.61
C TYR A 65 -25.47 0.27 8.31
N GLY A 66 -24.36 1.00 8.20
CA GLY A 66 -24.03 1.82 7.04
C GLY A 66 -23.13 1.09 6.05
N ASP A 67 -23.20 1.51 4.78
CA ASP A 67 -22.41 0.86 3.74
C ASP A 67 -20.93 1.26 3.70
N SER A 68 -20.56 2.38 4.30
CA SER A 68 -19.24 3.02 4.10
C SER A 68 -18.57 3.49 5.40
N ILE A 69 -19.31 3.48 6.50
CA ILE A 69 -18.85 3.88 7.83
C ILE A 69 -19.37 2.92 8.87
N ARG A 70 -18.68 2.84 10.01
CA ARG A 70 -19.10 2.11 11.20
C ARG A 70 -19.25 3.10 12.33
N VAL A 71 -20.38 3.03 13.04
CA VAL A 71 -20.71 3.98 14.11
C VAL A 71 -20.60 3.28 15.46
N HIS A 72 -19.76 3.83 16.31
CA HIS A 72 -19.60 3.47 17.71
C HIS A 72 -20.29 4.55 18.55
N ARG A 73 -21.31 4.16 19.31
CA ARG A 73 -22.08 5.06 20.19
C ARG A 73 -21.50 5.03 21.60
N CYS A 74 -21.70 6.13 22.34
CA CYS A 74 -21.33 6.27 23.74
C CYS A 74 -19.84 6.04 24.01
N VAL A 75 -18.95 6.44 23.09
CA VAL A 75 -17.51 6.31 23.34
C VAL A 75 -17.03 7.46 24.23
N GLN A 76 -16.04 7.20 25.07
CA GLN A 76 -15.42 8.22 25.89
C GLN A 76 -13.93 8.32 25.61
N LEU A 77 -13.44 9.55 25.51
CA LEU A 77 -12.00 9.79 25.49
C LEU A 77 -11.45 9.67 26.92
N LEU A 78 -10.82 8.53 27.18
CA LEU A 78 -10.00 8.30 28.36
C LEU A 78 -8.59 8.81 28.15
N LEU A 79 -8.04 9.33 29.21
CA LEU A 79 -6.69 9.88 29.24
C LEU A 79 -5.75 8.80 29.77
N PRO A 80 -4.45 8.83 29.45
CA PRO A 80 -3.52 7.79 29.86
C PRO A 80 -3.24 7.83 31.37
N GLY A 81 -4.21 7.46 32.19
CA GLY A 81 -4.02 7.22 33.61
C GLY A 81 -3.39 5.84 33.81
N SER A 82 -2.10 5.81 34.13
CA SER A 82 -1.31 4.61 34.47
C SER A 82 -0.97 3.66 33.30
N VAL A 83 -0.27 4.15 32.26
CA VAL A 83 0.50 3.24 31.40
C VAL A 83 1.84 2.93 32.07
N ASN A 84 2.10 1.65 32.27
CA ASN A 84 3.29 1.11 32.92
C ASN A 84 4.57 1.73 32.34
N ARG A 85 5.38 2.42 33.17
CA ARG A 85 6.60 3.16 32.76
C ARG A 85 7.68 2.29 32.07
N ARG A 86 7.49 0.97 31.99
CA ARG A 86 8.43 0.00 31.40
C ARG A 86 8.03 -0.55 30.03
N SER A 87 6.76 -0.48 29.63
CA SER A 87 6.34 -0.95 28.31
C SER A 87 6.39 0.22 27.32
N ALA A 88 7.46 0.30 26.54
CA ALA A 88 7.60 1.25 25.46
C ALA A 88 6.45 1.09 24.46
N LYS A 89 5.50 2.02 24.43
CA LYS A 89 4.63 2.34 23.29
C LYS A 89 4.14 3.77 23.46
N GLU A 90 4.64 4.61 22.57
CA GLU A 90 4.47 6.06 22.49
C GLU A 90 3.13 6.39 21.85
N GLU A 91 2.66 7.63 22.06
CA GLU A 91 1.30 8.14 21.78
C GLU A 91 0.32 7.69 22.90
N LEU A 92 -0.72 8.44 23.30
CA LEU A 92 -2.10 8.04 23.00
C LEU A 92 -3.15 8.81 23.83
N VAL A 93 -4.28 9.11 23.19
CA VAL A 93 -5.58 9.21 23.87
C VAL A 93 -6.23 7.83 23.79
N ILE A 94 -6.69 7.31 24.92
CA ILE A 94 -7.40 6.02 24.96
C ILE A 94 -8.87 6.32 24.69
N VAL A 95 -9.49 5.58 23.79
CA VAL A 95 -10.93 5.61 23.57
C VAL A 95 -11.51 4.40 24.28
N ASP A 96 -12.36 4.63 25.27
CA ASP A 96 -13.27 3.61 25.80
C ASP A 96 -14.43 3.49 24.83
N LEU A 97 -14.48 2.37 24.12
CA LEU A 97 -15.50 2.08 23.12
C LEU A 97 -16.83 1.69 23.76
N ASP A 98 -16.83 1.32 25.06
CA ASP A 98 -18.02 0.88 25.78
C ASP A 98 -17.93 1.13 27.30
N PRO A 99 -18.01 2.39 27.75
CA PRO A 99 -17.94 2.73 29.16
C PRO A 99 -19.13 2.16 29.96
N HIS A 100 -20.25 1.83 29.30
CA HIS A 100 -21.51 1.43 29.95
C HIS A 100 -21.85 -0.06 29.81
N ASP A 101 -21.37 -0.78 28.77
CA ASP A 101 -21.58 -2.24 28.59
C ASP A 101 -20.32 -2.95 28.05
N ARG A 102 -19.40 -3.33 28.97
CA ARG A 102 -18.15 -4.00 28.58
C ARG A 102 -18.31 -5.37 27.90
N GLY A 103 -19.51 -5.96 27.87
CA GLY A 103 -19.75 -7.25 27.25
C GLY A 103 -19.94 -7.20 25.73
N ARG A 104 -20.28 -6.03 25.15
CA ARG A 104 -20.61 -5.91 23.72
C ARG A 104 -19.43 -6.23 22.81
N TYR A 105 -18.27 -5.64 23.07
CA TYR A 105 -17.10 -5.79 22.20
C TYR A 105 -16.37 -7.12 22.36
N GLN A 106 -16.51 -7.77 23.52
CA GLN A 106 -16.06 -9.15 23.72
C GLN A 106 -16.80 -10.13 22.79
N LYS A 107 -18.09 -9.88 22.53
CA LYS A 107 -18.91 -10.68 21.59
C LYS A 107 -18.59 -10.42 20.13
N LEU A 108 -18.18 -9.20 19.78
CA LEU A 108 -17.84 -8.81 18.41
C LEU A 108 -16.49 -9.37 17.94
N ALA A 109 -15.68 -9.96 18.84
CA ALA A 109 -14.37 -10.53 18.55
C ALA A 109 -13.50 -9.62 17.66
N LEU A 110 -13.48 -8.32 17.96
CA LEU A 110 -12.85 -7.29 17.12
C LEU A 110 -11.39 -7.61 16.76
N GLN A 111 -10.66 -8.33 17.61
CA GLN A 111 -9.29 -8.80 17.38
C GLN A 111 -9.12 -9.65 16.10
N ASN A 112 -10.18 -10.34 15.67
CA ASN A 112 -10.17 -11.19 14.48
C ASN A 112 -10.64 -10.46 13.21
N SER A 113 -11.11 -9.21 13.35
CA SER A 113 -11.62 -8.40 12.26
C SER A 113 -10.57 -7.44 11.69
N LYS A 114 -10.88 -6.80 10.56
CA LYS A 114 -10.12 -5.64 10.01
C LYS A 114 -10.65 -4.29 10.52
N ARG A 115 -11.39 -4.26 11.63
CA ARG A 115 -11.90 -3.03 12.24
C ARG A 115 -10.83 -2.35 13.09
N LEU A 116 -10.85 -1.03 13.13
CA LEU A 116 -9.95 -0.19 13.94
C LEU A 116 -8.47 -0.56 13.73
N MET A 117 -8.09 -0.75 12.48
CA MET A 117 -6.70 -1.04 12.11
C MET A 117 -5.81 0.16 12.41
N HIS A 118 -4.56 -0.09 12.80
CA HIS A 118 -3.54 0.96 12.88
C HIS A 118 -3.51 1.75 11.56
N GLY A 119 -3.61 3.08 11.62
CA GLY A 119 -3.64 3.96 10.46
C GLY A 119 -5.06 4.31 9.97
N SER A 120 -6.10 3.66 10.49
CA SER A 120 -7.50 4.00 10.18
C SER A 120 -7.89 5.36 10.78
N MET A 121 -8.62 6.17 10.01
CA MET A 121 -9.15 7.44 10.50
C MET A 121 -10.48 7.21 11.21
N VAL A 122 -10.64 7.89 12.35
CA VAL A 122 -11.90 8.01 13.06
C VAL A 122 -12.28 9.47 13.23
N CYS A 123 -13.57 9.76 13.14
CA CYS A 123 -14.15 11.06 13.45
C CYS A 123 -14.94 10.93 14.76
N LEU A 124 -14.70 11.81 15.74
CA LEU A 124 -15.54 11.90 16.93
C LEU A 124 -16.33 13.20 16.95
N THR A 125 -17.58 13.12 17.39
CA THR A 125 -18.51 14.26 17.51
C THR A 125 -19.38 14.06 18.75
N SER A 126 -19.79 15.15 19.41
CA SER A 126 -20.74 15.10 20.52
C SER A 126 -22.18 14.89 20.05
N SER A 127 -22.43 15.06 18.75
CA SER A 127 -23.78 15.13 18.20
C SER A 127 -23.85 14.52 16.79
N PRO A 128 -24.94 13.82 16.42
CA PRO A 128 -25.15 13.31 15.06
C PRO A 128 -25.12 14.42 13.99
N GLN A 129 -25.42 15.66 14.35
CA GLN A 129 -25.40 16.81 13.43
C GLN A 129 -23.97 17.28 13.07
N PHE A 130 -22.92 16.74 13.70
CA PHE A 130 -21.53 17.13 13.44
C PHE A 130 -21.30 18.65 13.58
N GLU A 131 -21.69 19.22 14.72
CA GLU A 131 -21.42 20.63 15.05
C GLU A 131 -19.98 20.85 15.56
N ASP A 132 -19.41 19.80 16.17
CA ASP A 132 -18.02 19.67 16.56
C ASP A 132 -17.37 18.45 15.88
N LEU A 133 -16.03 18.46 15.81
CA LEU A 133 -15.29 17.38 15.16
C LEU A 133 -13.90 17.21 15.76
N ILE A 134 -13.61 15.98 16.18
CA ILE A 134 -12.25 15.49 16.36
C ILE A 134 -11.94 14.54 15.21
N VAL A 135 -10.84 14.79 14.51
CA VAL A 135 -10.26 13.83 13.58
C VAL A 135 -9.06 13.18 14.24
N ALA A 136 -9.10 11.86 14.36
CA ALA A 136 -8.03 11.07 14.94
C ALA A 136 -7.67 9.88 14.04
N ILE A 137 -6.48 9.31 14.24
CA ILE A 137 -6.03 8.06 13.62
C ILE A 137 -5.87 7.02 14.72
N ILE A 138 -6.24 5.77 14.45
CA ILE A 138 -5.86 4.66 15.32
C ILE A 138 -4.34 4.46 15.26
N SER A 139 -3.63 4.74 16.33
CA SER A 139 -2.17 4.61 16.36
C SER A 139 -1.70 3.30 16.98
N HIS A 140 -2.50 2.64 17.84
CA HIS A 140 -2.16 1.30 18.29
C HIS A 140 -3.39 0.41 18.42
N ARG A 141 -3.25 -0.83 17.95
CA ARG A 141 -4.27 -1.87 18.08
C ARG A 141 -3.68 -3.03 18.88
N ASP A 142 -3.82 -2.95 20.20
CA ASP A 142 -3.42 -4.05 21.09
C ASP A 142 -4.59 -5.02 21.27
N ASN A 143 -4.35 -6.32 21.13
CA ASN A 143 -5.43 -7.32 21.17
C ASN A 143 -6.08 -7.42 22.55
N GLU A 144 -5.32 -7.26 23.64
CA GLU A 144 -5.84 -7.34 25.00
C GLU A 144 -6.64 -6.07 25.34
N GLN A 145 -6.13 -4.90 24.96
CA GLN A 145 -6.87 -3.64 25.12
C GLN A 145 -8.17 -3.65 24.32
N LEU A 146 -8.12 -4.07 23.05
CA LEU A 146 -9.27 -4.10 22.16
C LEU A 146 -10.35 -5.09 22.64
N TYR A 147 -9.94 -6.24 23.16
CA TYR A 147 -10.84 -7.20 23.80
C TYR A 147 -11.59 -6.59 25.00
N ASN A 148 -10.92 -5.69 25.73
CA ASN A 148 -11.49 -4.98 26.86
C ASN A 148 -12.22 -3.67 26.49
N GLY A 149 -12.44 -3.42 25.19
CA GLY A 149 -13.16 -2.22 24.70
C GLY A 149 -12.29 -0.98 24.58
N TYR A 150 -10.96 -1.11 24.59
CA TYR A 150 -10.06 0.02 24.49
C TYR A 150 -9.35 0.08 23.15
N VAL A 151 -9.29 1.27 22.57
CA VAL A 151 -8.45 1.54 21.41
C VAL A 151 -7.70 2.84 21.60
N CYS A 152 -6.60 2.95 20.89
CA CYS A 152 -5.57 3.92 21.14
C CYS A 152 -5.48 4.81 19.90
N VAL A 153 -5.73 6.12 20.07
CA VAL A 153 -5.76 7.11 18.97
C VAL A 153 -4.79 8.28 19.14
N GLU A 154 -4.33 8.81 18.00
CA GLU A 154 -3.62 10.07 17.85
C GLU A 154 -4.57 11.13 17.27
N ILE A 155 -4.73 12.26 17.96
CA ILE A 155 -5.59 13.34 17.49
C ILE A 155 -4.84 14.20 16.47
N ILE A 156 -5.36 14.26 15.24
CA ILE A 156 -4.82 15.09 14.15
C ILE A 156 -5.36 16.50 14.24
N LYS A 157 -6.68 16.63 14.40
CA LYS A 157 -7.38 17.90 14.28
C LYS A 157 -8.61 17.95 15.19
N MET A 158 -8.93 19.17 15.63
CA MET A 158 -10.07 19.52 16.45
C MET A 158 -10.75 20.75 15.85
N GLU A 159 -12.08 20.76 15.73
CA GLU A 159 -12.90 21.89 15.28
C GLU A 159 -14.13 22.07 16.19
N ASN A 160 -14.40 23.32 16.60
CA ASN A 160 -15.53 23.70 17.45
C ASN A 160 -15.66 22.95 18.79
N ILE A 161 -14.53 22.52 19.35
CA ILE A 161 -14.52 21.70 20.56
C ILE A 161 -14.73 22.54 21.83
N ASN A 162 -15.79 22.21 22.57
CA ASN A 162 -16.00 22.63 23.96
C ASN A 162 -15.62 21.48 24.91
N ASP A 163 -16.09 21.50 26.17
CA ASP A 163 -15.76 20.55 27.24
C ASP A 163 -16.25 19.10 26.97
N ILE A 164 -15.64 18.42 25.99
CA ILE A 164 -16.04 17.09 25.47
C ILE A 164 -15.35 15.93 26.20
N PHE A 165 -14.30 16.21 26.98
CA PHE A 165 -13.62 15.17 27.75
C PHE A 165 -14.59 14.68 28.83
N LYS A 166 -14.78 13.35 28.94
CA LYS A 166 -15.77 12.69 29.82
C LYS A 166 -17.24 12.82 29.38
N ARG A 167 -17.52 13.25 28.14
CA ARG A 167 -18.85 13.12 27.53
C ARG A 167 -18.92 11.88 26.66
N ASP A 168 -20.13 11.36 26.51
CA ASP A 168 -20.43 10.31 25.55
C ASP A 168 -20.40 10.91 24.15
N LEU A 169 -19.56 10.35 23.28
CA LEU A 169 -19.36 10.78 21.91
C LEU A 169 -19.82 9.70 20.93
N PHE A 170 -20.09 10.12 19.70
CA PHE A 170 -20.16 9.23 18.55
C PHE A 170 -18.77 9.14 17.93
N MET A 171 -18.29 7.92 17.70
CA MET A 171 -17.07 7.69 16.92
C MET A 171 -17.41 6.98 15.63
N ILE A 172 -16.96 7.56 14.53
CA ILE A 172 -17.23 7.11 13.17
C ILE A 172 -15.93 6.62 12.56
N GLU A 173 -15.87 5.31 12.35
CA GLU A 173 -14.78 4.63 11.66
C GLU A 173 -15.09 4.59 10.16
N SER A 174 -14.15 5.06 9.33
CA SER A 174 -14.24 4.86 7.88
C SER A 174 -13.85 3.42 7.53
N GLU A 175 -14.59 2.79 6.61
CA GLU A 175 -14.17 1.49 6.07
C GLU A 175 -12.96 1.60 5.13
N ILE A 176 -12.70 2.80 4.59
CA ILE A 176 -11.56 3.07 3.72
C ILE A 176 -10.31 3.24 4.58
N PHE A 177 -9.25 2.51 4.23
CA PHE A 177 -7.99 2.61 4.94
C PHE A 177 -7.30 3.95 4.63
N PHE A 178 -7.20 4.82 5.63
CA PHE A 178 -6.80 6.23 5.47
C PHE A 178 -5.30 6.46 5.28
N GLU A 179 -4.46 5.66 5.95
CA GLU A 179 -3.00 5.89 6.00
C GLU A 179 -2.35 6.11 4.60
N PRO A 180 -2.64 5.30 3.56
CA PRO A 180 -2.10 5.52 2.22
C PRO A 180 -2.53 6.87 1.62
N TYR A 181 -3.80 7.23 1.73
CA TYR A 181 -4.34 8.50 1.22
C TYR A 181 -3.68 9.68 1.90
N HIS A 182 -3.55 9.64 3.23
CA HIS A 182 -2.98 10.73 4.01
C HIS A 182 -1.55 11.06 3.60
N HIS A 183 -0.68 10.04 3.53
CA HIS A 183 0.71 10.23 3.20
C HIS A 183 0.90 10.67 1.74
N VAL A 184 0.20 10.04 0.80
CA VAL A 184 0.27 10.41 -0.63
C VAL A 184 -0.23 11.85 -0.83
N PHE A 185 -1.35 12.21 -0.21
CA PHE A 185 -1.89 13.56 -0.29
C PHE A 185 -0.89 14.61 0.22
N ASN A 186 -0.25 14.36 1.36
CA ASN A 186 0.76 15.26 1.92
C ASN A 186 2.00 15.40 1.02
N VAL A 187 2.43 14.32 0.37
CA VAL A 187 3.55 14.38 -0.59
C VAL A 187 3.16 15.25 -1.79
N LEU A 188 2.04 14.93 -2.45
CA LEU A 188 1.60 15.64 -3.64
C LEU A 188 1.33 17.13 -3.38
N LYS A 189 0.73 17.47 -2.23
CA LYS A 189 0.46 18.85 -1.82
C LYS A 189 1.73 19.71 -1.75
N ASN A 190 2.87 19.09 -1.45
CA ASN A 190 4.16 19.78 -1.29
C ASN A 190 5.04 19.73 -2.56
N LEU A 191 4.61 19.02 -3.62
CA LEU A 191 5.32 19.02 -4.89
C LEU A 191 5.14 20.36 -5.61
N ARG A 192 6.20 20.79 -6.30
CA ARG A 192 6.28 22.03 -7.08
C ARG A 192 6.87 21.73 -8.44
N ALA A 193 6.67 22.61 -9.41
CA ALA A 193 7.14 22.40 -10.78
C ALA A 193 8.67 22.23 -10.91
N ASP A 194 9.46 22.88 -10.05
CA ASP A 194 10.92 22.80 -10.02
C ASP A 194 11.44 21.50 -9.37
N THR A 195 10.64 20.88 -8.50
CA THR A 195 10.98 19.65 -7.78
C THR A 195 10.14 18.46 -8.22
N PHE A 196 9.42 18.54 -9.35
CA PHE A 196 8.57 17.45 -9.80
C PHE A 196 9.41 16.32 -10.40
N PRO A 197 9.34 15.07 -9.88
CA PRO A 197 10.15 13.97 -10.39
C PRO A 197 9.76 13.62 -11.83
N LEU A 198 10.76 13.47 -12.72
CA LEU A 198 10.57 12.96 -14.09
C LEU A 198 9.46 13.69 -14.87
N LYS A 199 9.32 15.01 -14.67
CA LYS A 199 8.28 15.87 -15.29
C LYS A 199 8.12 15.64 -16.80
N SER A 200 9.23 15.52 -17.54
CA SER A 200 9.23 15.32 -18.99
C SER A 200 8.47 14.06 -19.43
N TYR A 201 8.40 13.04 -18.58
CA TYR A 201 7.68 11.80 -18.82
C TYR A 201 6.26 11.86 -18.26
N ILE A 202 6.12 12.21 -16.98
CA ILE A 202 4.83 12.10 -16.27
C ILE A 202 3.86 13.20 -16.72
N VAL A 203 4.31 14.45 -16.81
CA VAL A 203 3.45 15.60 -17.12
C VAL A 203 3.48 15.88 -18.62
N ASP A 204 4.67 15.95 -19.21
CA ASP A 204 4.84 16.37 -20.61
C ASP A 204 4.66 15.21 -21.60
N THR A 205 4.65 13.95 -21.14
CA THR A 205 4.52 12.73 -21.97
C THR A 205 5.46 12.69 -23.16
N GLN A 206 6.68 13.21 -23.00
CA GLN A 206 7.68 13.21 -24.07
C GLN A 206 8.47 11.90 -24.01
N PRO A 207 8.32 10.99 -24.99
CA PRO A 207 9.13 9.77 -25.07
C PRO A 207 10.53 10.15 -25.55
N GLN A 208 11.30 10.83 -24.71
CA GLN A 208 12.69 11.10 -25.04
C GLN A 208 13.48 9.82 -24.82
N GLN A 209 14.22 9.42 -25.86
CA GLN A 209 15.17 8.31 -25.88
C GLN A 209 16.42 8.60 -25.05
N GLN A 210 16.26 9.20 -23.87
CA GLN A 210 17.35 9.52 -22.96
C GLN A 210 17.76 8.28 -22.17
N SER A 211 19.07 8.11 -22.02
CA SER A 211 19.64 7.18 -21.08
C SER A 211 19.65 7.76 -19.67
N PRO A 212 19.67 6.92 -18.62
CA PRO A 212 19.84 7.39 -17.26
C PRO A 212 21.04 8.31 -17.11
N ASP A 213 20.96 9.33 -16.26
CA ASP A 213 21.99 10.39 -16.21
C ASP A 213 23.33 9.82 -15.69
N TYR A 214 23.31 8.85 -14.76
CA TYR A 214 24.52 8.16 -14.34
C TYR A 214 25.17 7.32 -15.45
N VAL A 215 24.39 6.65 -16.31
CA VAL A 215 24.92 5.94 -17.48
C VAL A 215 25.53 6.97 -18.44
N SER A 216 24.81 8.06 -18.71
CA SER A 216 25.28 9.14 -19.59
C SER A 216 26.59 9.76 -19.11
N ARG A 217 26.79 9.91 -17.80
CA ARG A 217 28.02 10.43 -17.19
C ARG A 217 29.19 9.46 -17.20
N ASP A 218 28.95 8.16 -17.09
CA ASP A 218 30.02 7.16 -17.17
C ASP A 218 30.61 7.08 -18.59
N ARG A 219 31.88 7.45 -18.75
CA ARG A 219 32.56 7.45 -20.05
C ARG A 219 32.62 6.05 -20.69
N ARG A 220 32.74 5.00 -19.89
CA ARG A 220 32.86 3.62 -20.39
C ARG A 220 31.50 2.97 -20.53
N ALA A 221 30.60 3.17 -19.55
CA ALA A 221 29.27 2.56 -19.51
C ALA A 221 29.32 1.04 -19.82
N LEU A 222 30.38 0.38 -19.36
CA LEU A 222 30.66 -1.03 -19.63
C LEU A 222 29.97 -1.87 -18.56
N PHE A 223 29.02 -2.70 -18.99
CA PHE A 223 28.27 -3.59 -18.13
C PHE A 223 28.77 -5.02 -18.31
N THR A 224 28.92 -5.74 -17.21
CA THR A 224 29.16 -7.18 -17.17
C THR A 224 27.95 -7.87 -16.55
N HIS A 225 27.39 -8.85 -17.25
CA HIS A 225 26.28 -9.64 -16.72
C HIS A 225 26.38 -11.09 -17.24
N ARG A 226 26.33 -12.06 -16.32
CA ARG A 226 26.48 -13.50 -16.61
C ARG A 226 27.68 -13.82 -17.53
N GLY A 227 28.82 -13.17 -17.27
CA GLY A 227 30.06 -13.36 -18.02
C GLY A 227 30.14 -12.63 -19.36
N GLN A 228 29.07 -11.98 -19.82
CA GLN A 228 29.07 -11.17 -21.04
C GLN A 228 29.34 -9.70 -20.72
N GLN A 229 30.15 -9.05 -21.55
CA GLN A 229 30.44 -7.61 -21.45
C GLN A 229 29.83 -6.86 -22.61
N PHE A 230 29.18 -5.73 -22.33
CA PHE A 230 28.57 -4.87 -23.34
C PHE A 230 28.56 -3.42 -22.88
N ASN A 231 28.65 -2.49 -23.82
CA ASN A 231 28.51 -1.07 -23.52
C ASN A 231 27.05 -0.63 -23.63
N ALA A 232 26.49 -0.15 -22.52
CA ALA A 232 25.09 0.27 -22.46
C ALA A 232 24.76 1.42 -23.45
N LYS A 233 25.75 2.21 -23.86
CA LYS A 233 25.59 3.31 -24.81
C LYS A 233 25.73 2.91 -26.28
N VAL A 234 26.34 1.77 -26.57
CA VAL A 234 26.70 1.37 -27.94
C VAL A 234 25.87 0.14 -28.33
N PRO A 235 24.75 0.31 -29.06
CA PRO A 235 23.84 -0.80 -29.36
C PRO A 235 24.47 -1.99 -30.06
N SER A 236 25.56 -1.79 -30.82
CA SER A 236 26.30 -2.84 -31.55
C SER A 236 27.22 -3.68 -30.66
N GLU A 237 27.53 -3.23 -29.45
CA GLU A 237 28.34 -3.99 -28.48
C GLU A 237 27.49 -4.90 -27.58
N TRP A 238 26.16 -4.84 -27.72
CA TRP A 238 25.25 -5.76 -27.04
C TRP A 238 25.30 -7.14 -27.70
N PRO A 239 25.14 -8.25 -26.94
CA PRO A 239 24.96 -9.57 -27.52
C PRO A 239 23.86 -9.59 -28.60
N GLU A 240 24.07 -10.34 -29.67
CA GLU A 240 23.06 -10.43 -30.75
C GLU A 240 21.74 -11.04 -30.26
N SER A 241 21.80 -11.88 -29.22
CA SER A 241 20.64 -12.49 -28.58
C SER A 241 20.79 -12.54 -27.06
N GLY A 242 19.69 -12.77 -26.35
CA GLY A 242 19.70 -12.98 -24.89
C GLY A 242 20.16 -14.36 -24.45
N ALA A 243 20.33 -15.32 -25.36
CA ALA A 243 20.66 -16.70 -25.02
C ALA A 243 21.98 -16.84 -24.21
N PRO A 244 23.07 -16.12 -24.52
CA PRO A 244 24.32 -16.17 -23.74
C PRO A 244 24.17 -15.71 -22.29
N ILE A 245 23.14 -14.91 -21.99
CA ILE A 245 22.79 -14.46 -20.63
C ILE A 245 21.54 -15.15 -20.10
N GLY A 246 21.06 -16.22 -20.76
CA GLY A 246 19.91 -17.01 -20.30
C GLY A 246 18.59 -16.25 -20.29
N LEU A 247 18.40 -15.31 -21.23
CA LEU A 247 17.15 -14.58 -21.45
C LEU A 247 16.55 -14.95 -22.81
N ASN A 248 15.24 -15.18 -22.85
CA ASN A 248 14.53 -15.32 -24.12
C ASN A 248 14.46 -13.96 -24.87
N PRO A 249 14.10 -13.92 -26.16
CA PRO A 249 14.13 -12.68 -26.94
C PRO A 249 13.32 -11.51 -26.33
N SER A 250 12.14 -11.80 -25.77
CA SER A 250 11.28 -10.77 -25.16
C SER A 250 11.84 -10.24 -23.85
N GLN A 251 12.38 -11.13 -23.01
CA GLN A 251 13.08 -10.78 -21.77
C GLN A 251 14.35 -9.97 -22.08
N TYR A 252 15.09 -10.34 -23.12
CA TYR A 252 16.29 -9.63 -23.53
C TYR A 252 16.00 -8.20 -23.99
N ASN A 253 14.95 -8.01 -24.78
CA ASN A 253 14.51 -6.68 -25.18
C ASN A 253 14.10 -5.83 -23.96
N ALA A 254 13.36 -6.41 -23.02
CA ALA A 254 12.99 -5.74 -21.77
C ALA A 254 14.21 -5.38 -20.91
N PHE A 255 15.18 -6.29 -20.79
CA PHE A 255 16.45 -6.06 -20.10
C PHE A 255 17.25 -4.90 -20.71
N LYS A 256 17.41 -4.91 -22.03
CA LYS A 256 18.11 -3.83 -22.77
C LYS A 256 17.38 -2.50 -22.62
N LEU A 257 16.05 -2.49 -22.75
CA LEU A 257 15.25 -1.29 -22.55
C LEU A 257 15.45 -0.71 -21.14
N ALA A 258 15.37 -1.56 -20.12
CA ALA A 258 15.54 -1.16 -18.73
C ALA A 258 16.94 -0.59 -18.45
N LEU A 259 18.02 -1.14 -19.00
CA LEU A 259 19.36 -0.61 -18.71
C LEU A 259 19.71 0.67 -19.49
N THR A 260 18.99 0.95 -20.58
CA THR A 260 19.35 2.01 -21.53
C THR A 260 18.41 3.21 -21.53
N ARG A 261 17.23 3.11 -20.93
CA ARG A 261 16.21 4.18 -20.91
C ARG A 261 16.02 4.74 -19.51
N LYS A 262 15.99 6.07 -19.42
CA LYS A 262 15.70 6.83 -18.19
C LYS A 262 14.34 6.48 -17.57
N PHE A 263 13.35 6.21 -18.42
CA PHE A 263 12.02 5.76 -18.03
C PHE A 263 11.66 4.55 -18.87
N ALA A 264 11.52 3.38 -18.25
CA ALA A 264 11.29 2.10 -18.91
C ALA A 264 10.03 1.41 -18.36
N LEU A 265 9.19 0.89 -19.25
CA LEU A 265 8.01 0.11 -18.91
C LEU A 265 8.20 -1.33 -19.40
N ILE A 266 7.99 -2.30 -18.51
CA ILE A 266 8.03 -3.72 -18.84
C ILE A 266 6.65 -4.30 -18.55
N GLN A 267 5.92 -4.61 -19.62
CA GLN A 267 4.68 -5.36 -19.53
C GLN A 267 4.99 -6.86 -19.48
N GLY A 268 4.36 -7.58 -18.55
CA GLY A 268 4.49 -9.03 -18.48
C GLY A 268 3.17 -9.74 -18.20
N PRO A 269 2.60 -10.44 -19.20
CA PRO A 269 1.50 -11.38 -19.01
C PRO A 269 1.76 -12.43 -17.92
N PRO A 270 0.72 -13.13 -17.42
CA PRO A 270 0.89 -14.15 -16.39
C PRO A 270 1.92 -15.23 -16.78
N GLY A 271 2.87 -15.50 -15.88
CA GLY A 271 3.86 -16.57 -16.07
C GLY A 271 5.04 -16.23 -16.99
N THR A 272 5.18 -14.98 -17.46
CA THR A 272 6.26 -14.57 -18.37
C THR A 272 7.58 -14.18 -17.69
N GLY A 273 7.59 -14.18 -16.35
CA GLY A 273 8.79 -13.90 -15.56
C GLY A 273 9.02 -12.43 -15.22
N LYS A 274 7.96 -11.64 -14.95
CA LYS A 274 8.06 -10.24 -14.49
C LYS A 274 9.04 -10.04 -13.33
N THR A 275 8.87 -10.80 -12.25
CA THR A 275 9.74 -10.73 -11.07
C THR A 275 11.18 -11.18 -11.41
N TYR A 276 11.32 -12.25 -12.22
CA TYR A 276 12.61 -12.74 -12.67
C TYR A 276 13.37 -11.67 -13.47
N ILE A 277 12.74 -11.02 -14.45
CA ILE A 277 13.40 -9.98 -15.23
C ILE A 277 13.78 -8.77 -14.36
N GLY A 278 12.92 -8.40 -13.40
CA GLY A 278 13.24 -7.37 -12.43
C GLY A 278 14.48 -7.71 -11.58
N GLN A 279 14.61 -8.96 -11.14
CA GLN A 279 15.78 -9.45 -10.40
C GLN A 279 17.06 -9.44 -11.25
N GLU A 280 16.98 -9.83 -12.52
CA GLU A 280 18.13 -9.75 -13.44
C GLU A 280 18.56 -8.30 -13.68
N ILE A 281 17.61 -7.37 -13.81
CA ILE A 281 17.91 -5.94 -13.94
C ILE A 281 18.62 -5.42 -12.68
N ILE A 282 18.13 -5.74 -11.48
CA ILE A 282 18.79 -5.36 -10.24
C ILE A 282 20.19 -5.99 -10.16
N SER A 283 20.34 -7.27 -10.49
CA SER A 283 21.63 -7.96 -10.54
C SER A 283 22.64 -7.21 -11.42
N ALA A 284 22.24 -6.82 -12.63
CA ALA A 284 23.07 -6.06 -13.54
C ALA A 284 23.41 -4.66 -13.00
N LEU A 285 22.44 -3.95 -12.40
CA LEU A 285 22.68 -2.62 -11.84
C LEU A 285 23.59 -2.65 -10.60
N VAL A 286 23.43 -3.65 -9.74
CA VAL A 286 24.29 -3.83 -8.56
C VAL A 286 25.73 -4.16 -8.96
N ALA A 287 25.92 -5.01 -9.97
CA ALA A 287 27.25 -5.41 -10.42
C ALA A 287 28.03 -4.31 -11.16
N ASN A 288 27.33 -3.32 -11.74
CA ASN A 288 27.93 -2.36 -12.67
C ASN A 288 27.80 -0.89 -12.22
N THR A 289 27.19 -0.64 -11.07
CA THR A 289 27.04 0.73 -10.53
C THR A 289 27.24 0.72 -9.02
N ASP A 290 27.66 1.87 -8.48
CA ASP A 290 27.71 2.11 -7.02
C ASP A 290 26.43 2.80 -6.49
N HIS A 291 25.46 3.06 -7.37
CA HIS A 291 24.26 3.81 -7.05
C HIS A 291 23.22 2.99 -6.31
N GLN A 292 22.72 3.51 -5.18
CA GLN A 292 21.63 2.89 -4.42
C GLN A 292 20.40 2.66 -5.30
N ILE A 293 19.72 1.54 -5.06
CA ILE A 293 18.52 1.10 -5.79
C ILE A 293 17.36 1.00 -4.81
N LEU A 294 16.26 1.67 -5.13
CA LEU A 294 15.01 1.58 -4.42
C LEU A 294 14.07 0.61 -5.13
N LEU A 295 13.70 -0.48 -4.46
CA LEU A 295 12.71 -1.44 -4.92
C LEU A 295 11.38 -1.20 -4.20
N ILE A 296 10.32 -0.96 -4.97
CA ILE A 296 8.97 -0.73 -4.46
C ILE A 296 8.04 -1.82 -5.01
N CYS A 297 7.26 -2.44 -4.13
CA CYS A 297 6.18 -3.35 -4.53
C CYS A 297 4.87 -2.94 -3.86
N LEU A 298 3.74 -3.31 -4.46
CA LEU A 298 2.42 -3.05 -3.88
C LEU A 298 2.19 -3.85 -2.58
N THR A 299 2.54 -5.14 -2.55
CA THR A 299 2.27 -6.03 -1.42
C THR A 299 3.54 -6.46 -0.70
N ASN A 300 3.43 -6.76 0.60
CA ASN A 300 4.55 -7.32 1.37
C ASN A 300 5.00 -8.68 0.81
N HIS A 301 4.08 -9.50 0.32
CA HIS A 301 4.41 -10.81 -0.24
C HIS A 301 5.26 -10.70 -1.52
N ALA A 302 4.84 -9.84 -2.46
CA ALA A 302 5.61 -9.58 -3.69
C ALA A 302 7.00 -9.04 -3.35
N LEU A 303 7.08 -8.08 -2.42
CA LEU A 303 8.34 -7.52 -1.98
C LEU A 303 9.29 -8.57 -1.38
N ASP A 304 8.78 -9.41 -0.49
CA ASP A 304 9.57 -10.44 0.16
C ASP A 304 10.08 -11.48 -0.86
N GLN A 305 9.21 -11.94 -1.77
CA GLN A 305 9.59 -12.84 -2.86
C GLN A 305 10.67 -12.22 -3.76
N PHE A 306 10.52 -10.95 -4.10
CA PHE A 306 11.47 -10.23 -4.96
C PHE A 306 12.83 -10.13 -4.27
N LEU A 307 12.89 -9.66 -3.02
CA LEU A 307 14.12 -9.49 -2.26
C LEU A 307 14.84 -10.82 -2.02
N CYS A 308 14.11 -11.90 -1.75
CA CYS A 308 14.69 -13.25 -1.63
C CYS A 308 15.49 -13.64 -2.88
N GLY A 309 15.01 -13.30 -4.09
CA GLY A 309 15.79 -13.55 -5.30
C GLY A 309 16.97 -12.58 -5.47
N VAL A 310 16.87 -11.35 -4.98
CA VAL A 310 17.99 -10.37 -5.00
C VAL A 310 19.14 -10.81 -4.09
N LEU A 311 18.86 -11.52 -2.99
CA LEU A 311 19.89 -12.06 -2.09
C LEU A 311 20.87 -13.01 -2.78
N ASN A 312 20.50 -13.61 -3.92
CA ASN A 312 21.42 -14.42 -4.73
C ASN A 312 22.54 -13.58 -5.37
N TYR A 313 22.38 -12.26 -5.41
CA TYR A 313 23.29 -11.34 -6.10
C TYR A 313 23.99 -10.36 -5.17
N THR A 314 23.39 -10.03 -4.01
CA THR A 314 23.99 -9.11 -3.04
C THR A 314 23.44 -9.32 -1.64
N THR A 315 24.32 -9.13 -0.65
CA THR A 315 23.96 -9.06 0.78
C THR A 315 23.79 -7.62 1.26
N SER A 316 24.14 -6.61 0.45
CA SER A 316 23.91 -5.21 0.79
C SER A 316 22.46 -4.82 0.47
N LEU A 317 21.55 -5.31 1.30
CA LEU A 317 20.11 -5.21 1.13
C LEU A 317 19.44 -4.88 2.47
N VAL A 318 18.37 -4.11 2.41
CA VAL A 318 17.50 -3.87 3.58
C VAL A 318 16.05 -3.93 3.17
N ARG A 319 15.25 -4.61 4.00
CA ARG A 319 13.80 -4.64 3.92
C ARG A 319 13.19 -3.69 4.95
N MET A 320 12.62 -2.59 4.47
CA MET A 320 11.93 -1.62 5.31
C MET A 320 10.48 -2.03 5.54
N GLY A 321 10.05 -2.13 6.80
CA GLY A 321 8.67 -2.47 7.19
C GLY A 321 8.59 -3.79 7.94
N SER A 322 7.62 -3.91 8.85
CA SER A 322 7.63 -4.96 9.88
C SER A 322 6.81 -6.21 9.60
N GLN A 323 6.23 -6.32 8.41
CA GLN A 323 5.25 -7.37 8.08
C GLN A 323 5.83 -8.45 7.18
N SER A 324 7.15 -8.71 7.26
CA SER A 324 7.73 -9.82 6.51
C SER A 324 7.31 -11.15 7.14
N LYS A 325 7.06 -12.14 6.29
CA LYS A 325 6.76 -13.52 6.71
C LYS A 325 7.85 -14.51 6.30
N HIS A 326 8.89 -14.04 5.61
CA HIS A 326 9.99 -14.86 5.13
C HIS A 326 11.16 -14.80 6.10
N SER A 327 11.45 -15.93 6.76
CA SER A 327 12.54 -16.02 7.75
C SER A 327 13.91 -15.63 7.21
N THR A 328 14.19 -15.88 5.92
CA THR A 328 15.45 -15.46 5.26
C THR A 328 15.66 -13.94 5.32
N LEU A 329 14.58 -13.15 5.35
CA LEU A 329 14.65 -11.70 5.37
C LEU A 329 14.69 -11.11 6.79
N ASP A 330 14.58 -11.93 7.83
CA ASP A 330 14.64 -11.48 9.22
C ASP A 330 15.93 -10.71 9.48
N SER A 331 17.08 -11.28 9.07
CA SER A 331 18.40 -10.65 9.15
C SER A 331 18.58 -9.40 8.28
N TYR A 332 17.67 -9.13 7.35
CA TYR A 332 17.67 -7.96 6.48
C TYR A 332 16.58 -6.95 6.84
N ASN A 333 15.78 -7.23 7.88
CA ASN A 333 14.71 -6.35 8.33
C ASN A 333 15.27 -5.27 9.26
N VAL A 334 14.92 -4.01 8.98
CA VAL A 334 15.34 -2.83 9.78
C VAL A 334 15.10 -3.02 11.28
N LYS A 335 13.99 -3.66 11.65
CA LYS A 335 13.65 -3.86 13.07
C LYS A 335 14.70 -4.68 13.82
N GLN A 336 15.23 -5.73 13.20
CA GLN A 336 16.24 -6.59 13.83
C GLN A 336 17.63 -5.97 13.74
N LEU A 337 17.94 -5.32 12.61
CA LEU A 337 19.24 -4.66 12.42
C LEU A 337 19.46 -3.45 13.33
N ASN A 338 18.39 -2.84 13.86
CA ASN A 338 18.46 -1.76 14.85
C ASN A 338 19.04 -2.21 16.21
N GLU A 339 19.09 -3.52 16.51
CA GLU A 339 19.68 -4.02 17.76
C GLU A 339 21.21 -4.08 17.69
N ASP A 340 21.79 -4.21 16.48
CA ASP A 340 23.21 -4.48 16.27
C ASP A 340 24.05 -3.23 15.87
N VAL A 341 23.42 -2.11 15.53
CA VAL A 341 24.13 -0.91 15.06
C VAL A 341 24.33 0.13 16.16
N LEU A 342 25.57 0.64 16.25
CA LEU A 342 25.93 1.81 17.03
C LEU A 342 25.25 3.07 16.44
N ILE A 343 24.00 3.33 16.83
CA ILE A 343 23.33 4.62 16.56
C ILE A 343 24.24 5.74 17.06
N ASP A 344 24.39 6.81 16.27
CA ASP A 344 25.14 8.00 16.67
C ASP A 344 24.70 8.43 18.08
N LYS A 345 25.67 8.48 19.01
CA LYS A 345 25.43 8.81 20.41
C LYS A 345 24.66 10.13 20.54
N ARG A 346 24.93 11.12 19.67
CA ARG A 346 24.23 12.41 19.65
C ARG A 346 22.78 12.26 19.24
N LEU A 347 22.48 11.50 18.17
CA LEU A 347 21.10 11.22 17.76
C LEU A 347 20.33 10.50 18.87
N ARG A 348 20.95 9.50 19.50
CA ARG A 348 20.35 8.80 20.64
C ARG A 348 20.08 9.74 21.82
N THR A 349 21.02 10.63 22.13
CA THR A 349 20.83 11.66 23.18
C THR A 349 19.73 12.66 22.82
N CYS A 350 19.68 13.16 21.59
CA CYS A 350 18.62 14.05 21.12
C CYS A 350 17.25 13.37 21.22
N TYR A 351 17.12 12.14 20.70
CA TYR A 351 15.91 11.35 20.80
C TYR A 351 15.48 11.17 22.26
N TYR A 352 16.40 10.77 23.14
CA TYR A 352 16.11 10.63 24.57
C TYR A 352 15.66 11.94 25.21
N ASN A 353 16.33 13.06 24.93
CA ASN A 353 15.98 14.36 25.50
C ASN A 353 14.60 14.85 25.03
N THR A 354 14.33 14.76 23.73
CA THR A 354 13.02 15.10 23.16
C THR A 354 11.92 14.17 23.68
N LYS A 355 12.25 12.89 23.93
CA LYS A 355 11.34 11.95 24.60
C LYS A 355 11.04 12.35 26.05
N GLN A 356 12.04 12.79 26.81
CA GLN A 356 11.80 13.30 28.17
C GLN A 356 10.97 14.60 28.16
N GLU A 357 11.20 15.49 27.19
CA GLU A 357 10.38 16.68 26.95
C GLU A 357 8.92 16.30 26.69
N TYR A 358 8.68 15.32 25.81
CA TYR A 358 7.35 14.80 25.50
C TYR A 358 6.64 14.24 26.75
N LEU A 359 7.33 13.42 27.55
CA LEU A 359 6.76 12.83 28.77
C LEU A 359 6.38 13.90 29.80
N LYS A 360 7.17 14.96 29.94
CA LYS A 360 6.84 16.10 30.83
C LYS A 360 5.60 16.85 30.36
N LEU A 361 5.49 17.11 29.06
CA LEU A 361 4.30 17.73 28.47
C LEU A 361 3.05 16.87 28.68
N MET A 362 3.20 15.54 28.69
CA MET A 362 2.09 14.64 29.00
C MET A 362 1.64 14.76 30.46
N GLU A 363 2.58 14.82 31.41
CA GLU A 363 2.26 15.06 32.83
C GLU A 363 1.60 16.44 33.05
N GLU A 364 2.08 17.49 32.35
CA GLU A 364 1.47 18.83 32.38
C GLU A 364 0.06 18.82 31.81
N PHE A 365 -0.14 18.12 30.68
CA PHE A 365 -1.44 17.97 30.05
C PHE A 365 -2.46 17.32 31.00
N GLU A 366 -2.07 16.24 31.69
CA GLU A 366 -2.90 15.57 32.70
C GLU A 366 -3.30 16.51 33.85
N ALA A 367 -2.39 17.37 34.29
CA ALA A 367 -2.67 18.35 35.35
C ALA A 367 -3.64 19.43 34.87
N LEU A 368 -3.44 19.95 33.64
CA LEU A 368 -4.28 20.96 33.02
C LEU A 368 -5.70 20.46 32.75
N GLN A 369 -5.92 19.16 32.58
CA GLN A 369 -7.28 18.64 32.42
C GLN A 369 -8.09 18.58 33.71
N LYS A 370 -7.44 18.59 34.88
CA LYS A 370 -8.16 18.61 36.16
C LYS A 370 -8.64 20.02 36.51
N ASN A 371 -7.78 21.02 36.30
CA ASN A 371 -7.98 22.37 36.83
C ASN A 371 -7.62 23.49 35.84
N GLY A 372 -7.23 23.19 34.60
CA GLY A 372 -6.75 24.14 33.62
C GLY A 372 -7.85 24.66 32.69
N THR A 373 -7.57 25.79 32.04
CA THR A 373 -8.48 26.37 31.04
C THR A 373 -8.34 25.66 29.69
N THR A 374 -9.39 25.74 28.88
CA THR A 374 -9.40 25.21 27.50
C THR A 374 -8.21 25.72 26.68
N GLU A 375 -7.84 26.99 26.84
CA GLU A 375 -6.69 27.60 26.14
C GLU A 375 -5.35 26.95 26.55
N GLN A 376 -5.16 26.66 27.83
CA GLN A 376 -3.95 25.97 28.32
C GLN A 376 -3.85 24.55 27.79
N ILE A 377 -4.97 23.82 27.78
CA ILE A 377 -5.08 22.47 27.22
C ILE A 377 -4.71 22.49 25.73
N PHE A 378 -5.25 23.44 24.95
CA PHE A 378 -4.91 23.59 23.52
C PHE A 378 -3.44 23.92 23.29
N LYS A 379 -2.86 24.82 24.10
CA LYS A 379 -1.44 25.14 24.00
C LYS A 379 -0.57 23.92 24.26
N CYS A 380 -0.90 23.14 25.29
CA CYS A 380 -0.18 21.91 25.63
C CYS A 380 -0.32 20.83 24.53
N LEU A 381 -1.51 20.66 23.95
CA LEU A 381 -1.73 19.76 22.81
C LEU A 381 -0.86 20.14 21.60
N ASN A 382 -0.78 21.43 21.27
CA ASN A 382 0.08 21.89 20.18
C ASN A 382 1.56 21.57 20.43
N LEU A 383 2.05 21.76 21.66
CA LEU A 383 3.43 21.43 22.05
C LEU A 383 3.68 19.92 21.99
N LEU A 384 2.72 19.10 22.41
CA LEU A 384 2.78 17.64 22.29
C LEU A 384 2.88 17.19 20.83
N GLN A 385 2.02 17.73 19.96
CA GLN A 385 2.06 17.45 18.53
C GLN A 385 3.39 17.87 17.89
N GLN A 386 3.92 19.06 18.23
CA GLN A 386 5.23 19.51 17.76
C GLN A 386 6.36 18.60 18.23
N THR A 387 6.34 18.20 19.50
CA THR A 387 7.36 17.32 20.07
C THR A 387 7.29 15.90 19.47
N SER A 388 6.09 15.38 19.24
CA SER A 388 5.86 14.12 18.52
C SER A 388 6.45 14.16 17.10
N ARG A 389 6.20 15.25 16.35
CA ARG A 389 6.81 15.43 15.02
C ARG A 389 8.33 15.41 15.08
N ARG A 390 8.95 16.08 16.07
CA ARG A 390 10.41 16.05 16.26
C ARG A 390 10.92 14.63 16.56
N ILE A 391 10.20 13.85 17.36
CA ILE A 391 10.53 12.43 17.60
C ILE A 391 10.48 11.64 16.30
N HIS A 392 9.44 11.83 15.50
CA HIS A 392 9.30 11.19 14.19
C HIS A 392 10.46 11.56 13.25
N GLU A 393 10.81 12.84 13.15
CA GLU A 393 11.96 13.31 12.35
C GLU A 393 13.28 12.67 12.80
N LEU A 394 13.52 12.58 14.11
CA LEU A 394 14.71 11.91 14.66
C LEU A 394 14.74 10.42 14.32
N ASN A 395 13.59 9.74 14.34
CA ASN A 395 13.49 8.35 13.88
C ASN A 395 13.83 8.22 12.38
N GLN A 396 13.38 9.16 11.54
CA GLN A 396 13.72 9.17 10.12
C GLN A 396 15.20 9.39 9.87
N LEU A 397 15.84 10.28 10.65
CA LEU A 397 17.29 10.48 10.59
C LEU A 397 18.06 9.23 11.03
N SER A 398 17.58 8.55 12.09
CA SER A 398 18.16 7.28 12.52
C SER A 398 18.06 6.21 11.43
N ASN A 399 16.89 6.09 10.80
CA ASN A 399 16.68 5.17 9.67
C ASN A 399 17.58 5.53 8.48
N TYR A 400 17.75 6.81 8.19
CA TYR A 400 18.65 7.28 7.13
C TYR A 400 20.10 6.89 7.40
N GLU A 401 20.62 7.17 8.61
CA GLU A 401 21.99 6.81 8.99
C GLU A 401 22.26 5.31 8.87
N PHE A 402 21.23 4.51 9.16
CA PHE A 402 21.27 3.06 9.03
C PHE A 402 21.31 2.60 7.56
N VAL A 403 20.45 3.14 6.70
CA VAL A 403 20.29 2.62 5.32
C VAL A 403 21.08 3.36 4.24
N LYS A 404 21.69 4.51 4.54
CA LYS A 404 22.38 5.36 3.54
C LYS A 404 23.49 4.65 2.76
N ASN A 405 24.14 3.64 3.36
CA ASN A 405 25.25 2.90 2.75
C ASN A 405 24.81 1.54 2.15
N ILE A 406 23.52 1.21 2.21
CA ILE A 406 22.99 -0.06 1.72
C ILE A 406 22.70 0.05 0.22
N ARG A 407 23.06 -0.97 -0.57
CA ARG A 407 22.94 -0.94 -2.03
C ARG A 407 21.49 -1.07 -2.51
N VAL A 408 20.70 -1.96 -1.90
CA VAL A 408 19.30 -2.22 -2.28
C VAL A 408 18.37 -1.98 -1.10
N ILE A 409 17.39 -1.09 -1.26
CA ILE A 409 16.37 -0.81 -0.24
C ILE A 409 15.01 -1.25 -0.78
N GLY A 410 14.38 -2.21 -0.11
CA GLY A 410 13.04 -2.70 -0.45
C GLY A 410 11.95 -2.18 0.48
N MET A 411 10.87 -1.63 -0.07
CA MET A 411 9.72 -1.16 0.71
C MET A 411 8.40 -1.26 -0.05
N THR A 412 7.27 -1.26 0.66
CA THR A 412 5.97 -1.20 0.00
C THR A 412 5.62 0.23 -0.40
N THR A 413 4.72 0.41 -1.37
CA THR A 413 4.27 1.74 -1.83
C THR A 413 3.79 2.63 -0.67
N THR A 414 2.97 2.08 0.24
CA THR A 414 2.49 2.81 1.42
C THR A 414 3.62 3.20 2.36
N PHE A 415 4.59 2.30 2.58
CA PHE A 415 5.75 2.59 3.43
C PHE A 415 6.61 3.70 2.81
N ALA A 416 6.81 3.67 1.49
CA ALA A 416 7.54 4.70 0.75
C ALA A 416 6.87 6.08 0.89
N ALA A 417 5.56 6.17 0.70
CA ALA A 417 4.81 7.41 0.85
C ALA A 417 4.87 7.95 2.30
N ARG A 418 4.70 7.08 3.31
CA ARG A 418 4.84 7.44 4.73
C ARG A 418 6.21 8.00 5.07
N ASN A 419 7.24 7.44 4.46
CA ASN A 419 8.64 7.78 4.72
C ASN A 419 9.23 8.66 3.61
N HIS A 420 8.43 9.52 2.98
CA HIS A 420 8.92 10.35 1.87
C HIS A 420 10.13 11.23 2.23
N THR A 421 10.20 11.75 3.46
CA THR A 421 11.38 12.48 3.96
C THR A 421 12.64 11.62 3.91
N LEU A 422 12.55 10.34 4.27
CA LEU A 422 13.67 9.41 4.15
C LEU A 422 14.08 9.24 2.68
N LEU A 423 13.13 9.12 1.75
CA LEU A 423 13.43 9.04 0.32
C LEU A 423 14.16 10.30 -0.20
N GLN A 424 13.72 11.47 0.24
CA GLN A 424 14.38 12.74 -0.09
C GLN A 424 15.81 12.83 0.46
N LEU A 425 16.06 12.29 1.66
CA LEU A 425 17.40 12.23 2.26
C LEU A 425 18.30 11.22 1.55
N LEU A 426 17.76 10.06 1.17
CA LEU A 426 18.50 9.01 0.47
C LEU A 426 18.92 9.43 -0.94
N ARG A 427 18.11 10.27 -1.60
CA ARG A 427 18.35 10.76 -2.97
C ARG A 427 18.65 9.62 -3.95
N THR A 428 17.92 8.51 -3.82
CA THR A 428 18.17 7.30 -4.58
C THR A 428 17.91 7.53 -6.08
N PRO A 429 18.92 7.36 -6.96
CA PRO A 429 18.77 7.69 -8.38
C PRO A 429 18.03 6.61 -9.18
N ILE A 430 18.07 5.35 -8.73
CA ILE A 430 17.46 4.22 -9.42
C ILE A 430 16.24 3.76 -8.62
N VAL A 431 15.07 3.74 -9.26
CA VAL A 431 13.82 3.26 -8.67
C VAL A 431 13.21 2.19 -9.58
N LEU A 432 12.98 1.00 -9.03
CA LEU A 432 12.25 -0.09 -9.68
C LEU A 432 10.93 -0.33 -8.94
N ILE A 433 9.83 -0.37 -9.69
CA ILE A 433 8.49 -0.55 -9.13
C ILE A 433 7.83 -1.78 -9.76
N GLU A 434 7.54 -2.79 -8.94
CA GLU A 434 6.83 -4.00 -9.34
C GLU A 434 5.32 -3.86 -9.12
N GLU A 435 4.54 -4.52 -9.98
CA GLU A 435 3.07 -4.42 -10.06
C GLU A 435 2.58 -2.98 -10.21
N ALA A 436 3.34 -2.17 -10.96
CA ALA A 436 3.06 -0.76 -11.19
C ALA A 436 1.71 -0.50 -11.88
N ALA A 437 1.14 -1.51 -12.55
CA ALA A 437 -0.17 -1.43 -13.17
C ALA A 437 -1.34 -1.43 -12.17
N GLU A 438 -1.14 -1.99 -10.97
CA GLU A 438 -2.14 -2.10 -9.90
C GLU A 438 -2.04 -0.93 -8.90
N VAL A 439 -1.07 -0.02 -9.08
CA VAL A 439 -0.86 1.14 -8.19
C VAL A 439 -1.48 2.40 -8.80
N LEU A 440 -2.26 3.13 -8.00
CA LEU A 440 -2.79 4.45 -8.38
C LEU A 440 -1.63 5.38 -8.77
N GLU A 441 -1.82 6.16 -9.81
CA GLU A 441 -0.78 7.07 -10.32
C GLU A 441 -0.25 8.02 -9.24
N SER A 442 -1.14 8.60 -8.43
CA SER A 442 -0.79 9.47 -7.29
C SER A 442 0.14 8.78 -6.29
N HIS A 443 -0.12 7.50 -6.02
CA HIS A 443 0.65 6.72 -5.05
C HIS A 443 2.04 6.41 -5.59
N LEU A 444 2.16 6.10 -6.88
CA LEU A 444 3.45 5.85 -7.53
C LEU A 444 4.30 7.12 -7.53
N VAL A 445 3.74 8.27 -7.93
CA VAL A 445 4.46 9.56 -7.94
C VAL A 445 4.97 9.95 -6.56
N ALA A 446 4.21 9.65 -5.49
CA ALA A 446 4.63 9.93 -4.12
C ALA A 446 5.87 9.13 -3.66
N THR A 447 6.24 8.07 -4.39
CA THR A 447 7.46 7.29 -4.12
C THR A 447 8.69 7.78 -4.87
N LEU A 448 8.52 8.71 -5.81
CA LEU A 448 9.61 9.28 -6.61
C LEU A 448 10.11 10.59 -6.00
N THR A 449 11.36 10.96 -6.29
CA THR A 449 11.97 12.20 -5.79
C THR A 449 12.66 12.96 -6.93
N PRO A 450 13.01 14.25 -6.75
CA PRO A 450 13.79 14.98 -7.74
C PRO A 450 15.14 14.33 -8.09
N ALA A 451 15.66 13.48 -7.20
CA ALA A 451 16.90 12.75 -7.40
C ALA A 451 16.73 11.49 -8.26
N THR A 452 15.50 11.07 -8.57
CA THR A 452 15.25 9.90 -9.40
C THR A 452 15.68 10.17 -10.85
N GLU A 453 16.76 9.52 -11.26
CA GLU A 453 17.35 9.62 -12.60
C GLU A 453 16.96 8.44 -13.49
N HIS A 454 16.48 7.34 -12.91
CA HIS A 454 16.13 6.11 -13.62
C HIS A 454 14.93 5.44 -12.96
N CYS A 455 13.83 5.33 -13.71
CA CYS A 455 12.60 4.71 -13.25
C CYS A 455 12.22 3.52 -14.14
N ILE A 456 12.11 2.34 -13.54
CA ILE A 456 11.73 1.09 -14.20
C ILE A 456 10.40 0.64 -13.61
N LEU A 457 9.35 0.63 -14.43
CA LEU A 457 8.03 0.16 -14.02
C LEU A 457 7.77 -1.21 -14.63
N ILE A 458 7.44 -2.19 -13.79
CA ILE A 458 7.09 -3.55 -14.22
C ILE A 458 5.65 -3.81 -13.80
N GLY A 459 4.82 -4.28 -14.73
CA GLY A 459 3.41 -4.53 -14.43
C GLY A 459 2.66 -5.15 -15.60
N ASP A 460 1.34 -5.22 -15.49
CA ASP A 460 0.47 -5.67 -16.57
C ASP A 460 -0.89 -4.97 -16.54
N HIS A 461 -1.12 -4.07 -17.50
CA HIS A 461 -2.34 -3.26 -17.56
C HIS A 461 -3.58 -4.04 -18.07
N PHE A 462 -3.41 -5.30 -18.44
CA PHE A 462 -4.52 -6.22 -18.73
C PHE A 462 -4.91 -7.10 -17.53
N GLN A 463 -4.20 -6.99 -16.39
CA GLN A 463 -4.58 -7.64 -15.13
C GLN A 463 -5.40 -6.68 -14.24
N LEU A 464 -5.23 -6.75 -12.92
CA LEU A 464 -5.93 -5.89 -11.98
C LEU A 464 -5.47 -4.44 -12.15
N ARG A 465 -6.46 -3.55 -12.19
CA ARG A 465 -6.25 -2.11 -12.06
C ARG A 465 -6.22 -1.71 -10.59
N PRO A 466 -5.71 -0.51 -10.27
CA PRO A 466 -5.81 0.06 -8.94
C PRO A 466 -7.26 0.11 -8.47
N THR A 467 -7.48 -0.28 -7.22
CA THR A 467 -8.82 -0.23 -6.61
C THR A 467 -9.12 1.18 -6.13
N THR A 468 -10.27 1.73 -6.54
CA THR A 468 -10.83 2.99 -6.03
C THR A 468 -11.98 2.70 -5.10
N SER A 469 -12.16 3.53 -4.07
CA SER A 469 -13.30 3.39 -3.15
C SER A 469 -14.62 3.84 -3.80
N VAL A 470 -14.56 4.76 -4.78
CA VAL A 470 -15.73 5.31 -5.46
C VAL A 470 -15.75 4.88 -6.93
N TYR A 471 -16.68 3.99 -7.30
CA TYR A 471 -16.81 3.49 -8.67
C TYR A 471 -17.00 4.59 -9.72
N ALA A 472 -17.75 5.65 -9.39
CA ALA A 472 -17.96 6.79 -10.28
C ALA A 472 -16.64 7.50 -10.66
N LEU A 473 -15.67 7.57 -9.74
CA LEU A 473 -14.37 8.19 -10.00
C LEU A 473 -13.53 7.38 -10.99
N SER A 474 -13.58 6.05 -10.92
CA SER A 474 -12.99 5.19 -11.94
C SER A 474 -13.67 5.39 -13.30
N ARG A 475 -15.00 5.29 -13.34
CA ARG A 475 -15.74 5.30 -14.62
C ARG A 475 -15.73 6.66 -15.33
N GLN A 476 -15.92 7.76 -14.60
CA GLN A 476 -16.10 9.08 -15.18
C GLN A 476 -14.81 9.91 -15.20
N TYR A 477 -13.93 9.70 -14.22
CA TYR A 477 -12.72 10.49 -14.03
C TYR A 477 -11.42 9.70 -14.26
N GLN A 478 -11.51 8.39 -14.57
CA GLN A 478 -10.37 7.55 -14.93
C GLN A 478 -9.29 7.49 -13.83
N LEU A 479 -9.73 7.49 -12.56
CA LEU A 479 -8.84 7.41 -11.40
C LEU A 479 -8.13 6.04 -11.29
N ASP A 480 -8.77 4.97 -11.78
CA ASP A 480 -8.20 3.61 -11.86
C ASP A 480 -7.21 3.42 -13.00
N ILE A 481 -6.86 4.45 -13.77
CA ILE A 481 -5.79 4.34 -14.75
C ILE A 481 -4.46 4.61 -14.04
N SER A 482 -3.65 3.56 -13.92
CA SER A 482 -2.31 3.66 -13.35
C SER A 482 -1.37 4.47 -14.24
N LEU A 483 -0.30 4.99 -13.63
CA LEU A 483 0.77 5.65 -14.40
C LEU A 483 1.34 4.71 -15.46
N PHE A 484 1.46 3.42 -15.14
CA PHE A 484 1.93 2.39 -16.07
C PHE A 484 1.05 2.30 -17.32
N GLU A 485 -0.27 2.16 -17.14
CA GLU A 485 -1.21 2.09 -18.26
C GLU A 485 -1.24 3.41 -19.06
N ARG A 486 -1.23 4.56 -18.36
CA ARG A 486 -1.19 5.88 -19.02
C ARG A 486 0.06 6.05 -19.87
N MET A 487 1.24 5.66 -19.38
CA MET A 487 2.48 5.76 -20.14
C MET A 487 2.50 4.83 -21.37
N ILE A 488 1.92 3.63 -21.28
CA ILE A 488 1.74 2.73 -22.43
C ILE A 488 0.83 3.37 -23.48
N ARG A 489 -0.31 3.94 -23.09
CA ARG A 489 -1.23 4.66 -24.00
C ARG A 489 -0.56 5.83 -24.73
N ASN A 490 0.45 6.43 -24.10
CA ASN A 490 1.22 7.55 -24.65
C ASN A 490 2.51 7.11 -25.38
N ASN A 491 2.66 5.83 -25.69
CA ASN A 491 3.80 5.27 -26.42
C ASN A 491 5.16 5.56 -25.76
N VAL A 492 5.19 5.63 -24.43
CA VAL A 492 6.45 5.76 -23.68
C VAL A 492 7.12 4.38 -23.62
N ASN A 493 8.40 4.32 -24.01
CA ASN A 493 9.35 3.21 -23.88
C ASN A 493 8.82 1.95 -23.19
N ALA A 494 8.16 1.05 -23.93
CA ALA A 494 7.59 -0.18 -23.40
C ALA A 494 8.15 -1.42 -24.10
N ALA A 495 8.44 -2.46 -23.33
CA ALA A 495 8.72 -3.81 -23.81
C ALA A 495 7.69 -4.77 -23.21
N CYS A 496 7.25 -5.76 -23.99
CA CYS A 496 6.31 -6.78 -23.53
C CYS A 496 6.98 -8.15 -23.54
N LEU A 497 6.87 -8.88 -22.44
CA LEU A 497 7.29 -10.28 -22.33
C LEU A 497 6.28 -11.17 -23.05
N SER A 498 6.73 -12.16 -23.82
CA SER A 498 5.84 -12.93 -24.71
C SER A 498 5.83 -14.43 -24.49
N VAL A 499 6.69 -14.99 -23.64
CA VAL A 499 6.80 -16.44 -23.41
C VAL A 499 6.41 -16.80 -21.98
N GLN A 500 5.37 -17.60 -21.79
CA GLN A 500 4.89 -18.02 -20.47
C GLN A 500 5.45 -19.38 -20.06
N HIS A 501 5.80 -19.52 -18.78
CA HIS A 501 6.41 -20.72 -18.19
C HIS A 501 5.55 -21.36 -17.08
N ARG A 502 4.34 -20.84 -16.82
CA ARG A 502 3.51 -21.19 -15.65
C ARG A 502 2.42 -22.20 -15.95
N MET A 503 1.60 -21.96 -16.97
CA MET A 503 0.33 -22.66 -17.18
C MET A 503 0.46 -23.69 -18.31
N ARG A 504 -0.28 -24.80 -18.23
CA ARG A 504 -0.43 -25.72 -19.37
C ARG A 504 -1.08 -24.99 -20.56
N PRO A 505 -0.81 -25.39 -21.82
CA PRO A 505 -1.36 -24.71 -23.00
C PRO A 505 -2.88 -24.50 -22.95
N GLU A 506 -3.64 -25.53 -22.54
CA GLU A 506 -5.11 -25.48 -22.46
C GLU A 506 -5.66 -24.46 -21.44
N LEU A 507 -4.86 -24.04 -20.44
CA LEU A 507 -5.20 -22.94 -19.53
C LEU A 507 -4.79 -21.58 -20.14
N ALA A 508 -3.62 -21.53 -20.79
CA ALA A 508 -3.15 -20.31 -21.46
C ALA A 508 -4.10 -19.91 -22.62
N ASP A 509 -4.70 -20.88 -23.30
CA ASP A 509 -5.67 -20.68 -24.39
C ASP A 509 -6.97 -20.00 -23.93
N LEU A 510 -7.26 -19.91 -22.62
CA LEU A 510 -8.37 -19.11 -22.10
C LEU A 510 -8.09 -17.60 -22.18
N ILE A 511 -6.83 -17.20 -22.18
CA ILE A 511 -6.41 -15.79 -22.15
C ILE A 511 -5.76 -15.32 -23.46
N ARG A 512 -5.41 -16.23 -24.37
CA ARG A 512 -4.90 -15.92 -25.71
C ARG A 512 -5.81 -16.47 -26.82
N PRO A 513 -5.87 -15.83 -28.00
CA PRO A 513 -5.32 -14.51 -28.31
C PRO A 513 -6.19 -13.36 -27.78
N GLY A 514 -7.31 -13.67 -27.09
CA GLY A 514 -8.34 -12.69 -26.72
C GLY A 514 -7.86 -11.53 -25.84
N ILE A 515 -7.09 -11.82 -24.78
CA ILE A 515 -6.50 -10.80 -23.90
C ILE A 515 -5.06 -10.51 -24.35
N TYR A 516 -4.29 -11.56 -24.64
CA TYR A 516 -2.89 -11.44 -25.04
C TYR A 516 -2.63 -12.06 -26.41
N ALA A 517 -2.57 -11.24 -27.45
CA ALA A 517 -2.38 -11.69 -28.83
C ALA A 517 -1.00 -12.33 -29.09
N GLN A 518 0.04 -11.88 -28.38
CA GLN A 518 1.44 -12.30 -28.63
C GLN A 518 1.96 -13.33 -27.60
N LEU A 519 1.09 -13.87 -26.74
CA LEU A 519 1.50 -14.79 -25.67
C LEU A 519 1.72 -16.21 -26.21
N THR A 520 2.94 -16.72 -26.02
CA THR A 520 3.39 -18.04 -26.46
C THR A 520 3.81 -18.91 -25.29
N ASP A 521 3.80 -20.22 -25.47
CA ASP A 521 4.18 -21.19 -24.45
C ASP A 521 5.65 -21.55 -24.55
N HIS A 522 6.32 -21.62 -23.39
CA HIS A 522 7.60 -22.30 -23.32
C HIS A 522 7.40 -23.82 -23.43
N GLU A 523 8.31 -24.53 -24.10
CA GLU A 523 8.21 -25.98 -24.36
C GLU A 523 7.96 -26.79 -23.07
N THR A 524 8.60 -26.38 -21.97
CA THR A 524 8.46 -27.03 -20.64
C THR A 524 7.03 -27.09 -20.12
N VAL A 525 6.13 -26.19 -20.53
CA VAL A 525 4.73 -26.25 -20.06
C VAL A 525 3.92 -27.34 -20.73
N GLY A 526 4.33 -27.80 -21.93
CA GLY A 526 3.74 -28.94 -22.62
C GLY A 526 4.07 -30.26 -21.95
N GLU A 527 5.22 -30.35 -21.28
CA GLU A 527 5.71 -31.53 -20.58
C GLU A 527 5.10 -31.72 -19.18
N ARG A 528 4.34 -30.73 -18.69
CA ARG A 528 3.73 -30.79 -17.36
C ARG A 528 2.75 -31.98 -17.24
N PRO A 529 2.86 -32.79 -16.17
CA PRO A 529 2.00 -33.95 -15.98
C PRO A 529 0.53 -33.56 -15.92
N LYS A 530 -0.33 -34.49 -16.35
CA LYS A 530 -1.79 -34.34 -16.19
C LYS A 530 -2.15 -34.39 -14.71
N VAL A 531 -3.27 -33.77 -14.35
CA VAL A 531 -3.82 -33.82 -12.99
C VAL A 531 -4.20 -35.27 -12.67
N ARG A 532 -3.60 -35.84 -11.62
CA ARG A 532 -3.80 -37.24 -11.25
C ARG A 532 -5.27 -37.49 -10.89
N GLY A 533 -5.79 -38.65 -11.30
CA GLY A 533 -7.20 -39.02 -11.11
C GLY A 533 -8.21 -38.27 -11.98
N MET A 534 -7.79 -37.20 -12.67
CA MET A 534 -8.71 -36.37 -13.47
C MET A 534 -8.63 -36.72 -14.95
N ARG A 535 -9.79 -36.82 -15.61
CA ARG A 535 -9.87 -37.07 -17.07
C ARG A 535 -9.37 -35.89 -17.90
N ARG A 536 -9.60 -34.66 -17.42
CA ARG A 536 -9.18 -33.39 -18.04
C ARG A 536 -8.56 -32.51 -16.96
N ASN A 537 -7.59 -31.68 -17.33
CA ASN A 537 -6.97 -30.74 -16.37
C ASN A 537 -7.73 -29.41 -16.26
N LEU A 538 -8.65 -29.15 -17.20
CA LEU A 538 -9.54 -28.00 -17.19
C LEU A 538 -10.95 -28.48 -17.52
N PHE A 539 -11.90 -28.07 -16.69
CA PHE A 539 -13.33 -28.27 -16.89
C PHE A 539 -14.11 -27.16 -16.21
N PHE A 540 -15.31 -26.88 -16.71
CA PHE A 540 -16.25 -25.95 -16.09
C PHE A 540 -17.37 -26.77 -15.45
N PHE A 541 -17.51 -26.68 -14.13
CA PHE A 541 -18.56 -27.37 -13.39
C PHE A 541 -19.80 -26.47 -13.26
N THR A 542 -20.96 -26.99 -13.63
CA THR A 542 -22.23 -26.25 -13.60
C THR A 542 -23.22 -26.90 -12.63
N HIS A 543 -23.92 -26.10 -11.84
CA HIS A 543 -25.05 -26.52 -11.02
C HIS A 543 -26.12 -25.42 -10.96
N ASN A 544 -27.33 -25.78 -10.55
CA ASN A 544 -28.46 -24.84 -10.38
C ASN A 544 -28.86 -24.66 -8.90
N VAL A 545 -27.98 -25.03 -7.96
CA VAL A 545 -28.23 -24.83 -6.53
C VAL A 545 -28.04 -23.35 -6.17
N PRO A 546 -29.06 -22.68 -5.60
CA PRO A 546 -28.98 -21.26 -5.24
C PRO A 546 -28.00 -21.02 -4.08
N GLU A 547 -27.55 -19.77 -3.96
CA GLU A 547 -26.81 -19.29 -2.79
C GLU A 547 -27.64 -19.43 -1.50
N ASP A 548 -26.96 -19.54 -0.36
CA ASP A 548 -27.63 -19.74 0.93
C ASP A 548 -28.48 -18.51 1.31
N SER A 549 -29.74 -18.72 1.68
CA SER A 549 -30.64 -17.66 2.17
C SER A 549 -30.59 -17.56 3.70
N GLY A 550 -30.04 -16.46 4.22
CA GLY A 550 -30.03 -16.20 5.67
C GLY A 550 -29.87 -14.71 6.01
N PRO A 551 -30.50 -14.21 7.09
CA PRO A 551 -30.32 -12.84 7.53
C PRO A 551 -28.90 -12.69 8.07
N SER A 552 -28.03 -12.00 7.32
CA SER A 552 -26.71 -11.57 7.79
C SER A 552 -26.93 -10.50 8.86
N ARG A 553 -27.24 -10.89 10.10
CA ARG A 553 -27.37 -9.93 11.20
C ARG A 553 -26.03 -9.31 11.59
N ASP A 554 -24.89 -9.95 11.28
CA ASP A 554 -23.57 -9.38 11.55
C ASP A 554 -22.43 -9.88 10.62
N GLU A 555 -22.67 -10.85 9.72
CA GLU A 555 -21.64 -11.36 8.80
C GLU A 555 -21.68 -10.60 7.46
N GLU A 556 -20.86 -9.56 7.37
CA GLU A 556 -20.35 -8.86 6.19
C GLU A 556 -20.98 -9.28 4.84
N LYS A 557 -21.77 -8.39 4.21
CA LYS A 557 -22.25 -8.23 2.79
C LYS A 557 -21.83 -9.22 1.68
N SER A 558 -21.51 -10.45 2.00
CA SER A 558 -20.78 -11.41 1.20
C SER A 558 -21.68 -12.61 0.97
N LYS A 559 -21.43 -13.32 -0.13
CA LYS A 559 -22.26 -14.45 -0.55
C LYS A 559 -21.56 -15.76 -0.20
N ARG A 560 -22.36 -16.79 0.03
CA ARG A 560 -21.89 -18.16 0.19
C ARG A 560 -22.84 -19.17 -0.44
N ASN A 561 -22.29 -20.31 -0.80
CA ASN A 561 -22.99 -21.45 -1.35
C ASN A 561 -22.45 -22.73 -0.69
N SER A 562 -23.25 -23.29 0.22
CA SER A 562 -22.91 -24.51 0.96
C SER A 562 -22.71 -25.73 0.05
N TYR A 563 -23.40 -25.77 -1.09
CA TYR A 563 -23.27 -26.87 -2.05
C TYR A 563 -21.90 -26.85 -2.75
N GLU A 564 -21.49 -25.67 -3.22
CA GLU A 564 -20.16 -25.48 -3.83
C GLU A 564 -19.03 -25.83 -2.85
N CYS A 565 -19.16 -25.42 -1.58
CA CYS A 565 -18.16 -25.73 -0.56
C CYS A 565 -18.00 -27.24 -0.37
N LYS A 566 -19.10 -27.97 -0.18
CA LYS A 566 -19.08 -29.44 -0.03
C LYS A 566 -18.45 -30.13 -1.24
N PHE A 567 -18.78 -29.66 -2.44
CA PHE A 567 -18.21 -30.21 -3.67
C PHE A 567 -16.69 -29.97 -3.75
N LEU A 568 -16.24 -28.74 -3.50
CA LEU A 568 -14.82 -28.37 -3.56
C LEU A 568 -13.99 -29.11 -2.50
N LEU A 569 -14.50 -29.27 -1.28
CA LEU A 569 -13.83 -30.03 -0.23
C LEU A 569 -13.71 -31.52 -0.61
N GLY A 570 -14.78 -32.13 -1.10
CA GLY A 570 -14.72 -33.52 -1.59
C GLY A 570 -13.77 -33.70 -2.77
N LEU A 571 -13.67 -32.70 -3.67
CA LEU A 571 -12.68 -32.70 -4.75
C LEU A 571 -11.24 -32.57 -4.21
N CYS A 572 -11.02 -31.74 -3.19
CA CYS A 572 -9.71 -31.60 -2.55
C CYS A 572 -9.29 -32.91 -1.88
N GLU A 573 -10.18 -33.53 -1.08
CA GLU A 573 -9.93 -34.85 -0.47
C GLU A 573 -9.61 -35.91 -1.52
N TYR A 574 -10.36 -35.92 -2.63
CA TYR A 574 -10.09 -36.81 -3.75
C TYR A 574 -8.69 -36.60 -4.34
N LEU A 575 -8.28 -35.35 -4.60
CA LEU A 575 -6.97 -35.03 -5.14
C LEU A 575 -5.84 -35.37 -4.17
N VAL A 576 -6.02 -35.12 -2.87
CA VAL A 576 -5.06 -35.54 -1.83
C VAL A 576 -4.91 -37.06 -1.84
N ALA A 577 -6.00 -37.83 -2.00
CA ALA A 577 -5.94 -39.28 -2.15
C ALA A 577 -5.22 -39.74 -3.43
N GLN A 578 -5.08 -38.88 -4.45
CA GLN A 578 -4.25 -39.13 -5.64
C GLN A 578 -2.75 -38.77 -5.44
N GLY A 579 -2.37 -38.37 -4.22
CA GLY A 579 -1.00 -38.07 -3.83
C GLY A 579 -0.55 -36.63 -4.10
N TYR A 580 -1.48 -35.67 -4.11
CA TYR A 580 -1.16 -34.24 -4.00
C TYR A 580 -1.04 -33.83 -2.53
N GLY A 581 -0.11 -32.93 -2.21
CA GLY A 581 -0.07 -32.27 -0.91
C GLY A 581 -1.16 -31.21 -0.81
N PRO A 582 -1.66 -30.86 0.39
CA PRO A 582 -2.55 -29.72 0.58
C PRO A 582 -1.99 -28.41 0.00
N GLU A 583 -0.67 -28.22 0.03
CA GLU A 583 0.05 -27.08 -0.53
C GLU A 583 0.04 -27.01 -2.07
N ASP A 584 -0.27 -28.11 -2.75
CA ASP A 584 -0.41 -28.17 -4.20
C ASP A 584 -1.80 -27.68 -4.67
N ILE A 585 -2.75 -27.49 -3.74
CA ILE A 585 -4.15 -27.20 -4.03
C ILE A 585 -4.53 -25.81 -3.49
N VAL A 586 -5.08 -24.97 -4.36
CA VAL A 586 -5.55 -23.63 -3.99
C VAL A 586 -7.00 -23.45 -4.45
N ILE A 587 -7.87 -23.04 -3.53
CA ILE A 587 -9.23 -22.61 -3.84
C ILE A 587 -9.26 -21.08 -3.86
N LEU A 588 -9.74 -20.51 -4.95
CA LEU A 588 -9.95 -19.07 -5.10
C LEU A 588 -11.45 -18.77 -5.15
N THR A 589 -11.91 -17.79 -4.38
CA THR A 589 -13.30 -17.31 -4.39
C THR A 589 -13.32 -15.78 -4.30
N ALA A 590 -14.30 -15.16 -4.95
CA ALA A 590 -14.49 -13.71 -4.94
C ALA A 590 -15.18 -13.20 -3.66
N TYR A 591 -15.76 -14.09 -2.85
CA TYR A 591 -16.57 -13.73 -1.68
C TYR A 591 -15.93 -14.19 -0.38
N ASN A 592 -15.69 -13.24 0.55
CA ASN A 592 -15.20 -13.55 1.89
C ASN A 592 -16.13 -14.51 2.65
N GLY A 593 -17.45 -14.39 2.49
CA GLY A 593 -18.43 -15.30 3.11
C GLY A 593 -18.22 -16.75 2.67
N GLN A 594 -17.93 -16.97 1.38
CA GLN A 594 -17.59 -18.29 0.84
C GLN A 594 -16.24 -18.80 1.39
N MET A 595 -15.22 -17.92 1.48
CA MET A 595 -13.92 -18.29 2.02
C MET A 595 -14.00 -18.68 3.50
N LEU A 596 -14.71 -17.89 4.32
CA LEU A 596 -14.94 -18.20 5.74
C LEU A 596 -15.70 -19.51 5.88
N HIS A 597 -16.71 -19.76 5.05
CA HIS A 597 -17.46 -21.00 5.08
C HIS A 597 -16.64 -22.23 4.65
N LEU A 598 -15.63 -22.08 3.78
CA LEU A 598 -14.70 -23.16 3.43
C LEU A 598 -13.70 -23.51 4.55
N VAL A 599 -13.39 -22.54 5.43
CA VAL A 599 -12.40 -22.69 6.50
C VAL A 599 -13.02 -23.15 7.83
N GLN A 600 -14.33 -22.91 8.01
CA GLN A 600 -15.13 -23.42 9.14
C GLN A 600 -15.41 -24.91 9.00
#